data_AF-A0A432TU30-F1
#
_entry.id   AF-A0A432TU30-F1
#
_cell.length_a   1.000
_cell.length_b   1.000
_cell.length_c   1.000
_cell.angle_alpha   90.00
_cell.angle_beta   90.00
_cell.angle_gamma   90.00
#
_symmetry.space_group_name_H-M   'P 1'
#
loop_
_entity.id
_entity.type
_entity.pdbx_description
1 polymer ?
#
loop_
_entity_poly.entity_id
_entity_poly.type
_entity_poly.pdbx_seq_one_letter_code
_entity_poly.pdbx_strand_id
1 'polypeptide(L)'
;MIRYGLLFLLLFTHVSIAEELTLPVAKDFLMDAQKVWKQKIPILIMFSIPDCSYCKKIKEEVLSPMATMDEYNEKIIIRHIDAQSFEELNNFYNEEITHNEFAFKYAVNFFPT
;
A
#
# COMPACT_ATOMS: atom_id res chain seq x y z
N MET A 1 23.76 7.32 -46.38
CA MET A 1 23.25 6.33 -45.40
C MET A 1 23.52 6.76 -43.94
N ILE A 2 23.34 8.04 -43.57
CA ILE A 2 23.57 8.54 -42.18
C ILE A 2 22.44 9.48 -41.70
N ARG A 3 21.50 9.86 -42.59
CA ARG A 3 20.58 10.98 -42.37
C ARG A 3 19.32 10.64 -41.56
N TYR A 4 19.03 9.35 -41.36
CA TYR A 4 17.86 8.87 -40.60
C TYR A 4 18.21 8.35 -39.19
N GLY A 5 19.49 8.25 -38.83
CA GLY A 5 19.90 7.74 -37.52
C GLY A 5 19.58 8.69 -36.36
N LEU A 6 19.64 10.01 -36.59
CA LEU A 6 19.35 11.01 -35.56
C LEU A 6 17.86 11.16 -35.22
N LEU A 7 16.95 10.78 -36.12
CA LEU A 7 15.51 10.90 -35.88
C LEU A 7 14.94 9.77 -35.02
N PHE A 8 15.61 8.61 -34.97
CA PHE A 8 15.17 7.48 -34.15
C PHE A 8 15.59 7.60 -32.68
N LEU A 9 16.59 8.44 -32.38
CA LEU A 9 17.11 8.62 -31.02
C LEU A 9 16.26 9.58 -30.15
N LEU A 10 15.38 10.38 -30.76
CA LEU A 10 14.53 11.35 -30.07
C LEU A 10 13.22 10.75 -29.52
N LEU A 11 12.86 9.52 -29.90
CA LEU A 11 11.60 8.88 -29.47
C LEU A 11 11.69 8.13 -28.14
N PHE A 12 12.89 7.90 -27.59
CA PHE A 12 13.08 7.09 -26.38
C PHE A 12 13.17 7.88 -25.07
N THR A 13 13.07 9.22 -25.08
CA THR A 13 13.31 10.04 -23.88
C THR A 13 12.09 10.29 -22.99
N HIS A 14 10.92 9.70 -23.30
CA HIS A 14 9.70 9.90 -22.51
C HIS A 14 9.11 8.57 -22.02
N VAL A 15 9.92 7.73 -21.38
CA VAL A 15 9.37 6.74 -20.45
C VAL A 15 9.10 7.49 -19.15
N SER A 16 7.87 7.98 -19.00
CA SER A 16 7.36 8.36 -17.69
C SER A 16 7.18 7.08 -16.89
N ILE A 17 8.12 6.79 -15.98
CA ILE A 17 7.82 5.95 -14.83
C ILE A 17 6.76 6.72 -14.04
N ALA A 18 5.51 6.30 -14.16
CA ALA A 18 4.53 6.57 -13.13
C ALA A 18 4.98 5.68 -11.96
N GLU A 19 5.64 6.29 -10.97
CA GLU A 19 5.85 5.62 -9.70
C GLU A 19 4.45 5.38 -9.13
N GLU A 20 3.99 4.13 -9.24
CA GLU A 20 2.74 3.74 -8.63
C GLU A 20 2.92 3.97 -7.13
N LEU A 21 2.24 4.99 -6.60
CA LEU A 21 2.19 5.36 -5.19
C LEU A 21 1.52 4.20 -4.43
N THR A 22 2.29 3.13 -4.25
CA THR A 22 1.82 1.87 -3.66
C THR A 22 1.93 1.99 -2.16
N LEU A 23 0.79 2.21 -1.52
CA LEU A 23 0.67 2.09 -0.07
C LEU A 23 1.17 0.69 0.35
N PRO A 24 2.05 0.56 1.36
CA PRO A 24 2.65 -0.73 1.70
C PRO A 24 1.60 -1.78 2.03
N VAL A 25 1.58 -2.87 1.27
CA VAL A 25 0.63 -3.97 1.47
C VAL A 25 0.93 -4.67 2.79
N ALA A 26 -0.10 -5.08 3.54
CA ALA A 26 0.06 -5.88 4.75
C ALA A 26 0.69 -7.24 4.43
N LYS A 27 1.67 -7.66 5.22
CA LYS A 27 2.37 -8.96 5.05
C LYS A 27 2.59 -9.68 6.37
N ASP A 28 3.03 -8.96 7.40
CA ASP A 28 3.26 -9.55 8.71
C ASP A 28 2.92 -8.56 9.84
N PHE A 29 1.76 -8.78 10.45
CA PHE A 29 1.29 -7.99 11.57
C PHE A 29 1.92 -8.36 12.91
N LEU A 30 2.49 -9.56 13.04
CA LEU A 30 3.27 -9.92 14.22
C LEU A 30 4.56 -9.08 14.28
N MET A 31 5.27 -8.97 13.16
CA MET A 31 6.46 -8.12 13.02
C MET A 31 6.13 -6.65 13.22
N ASP A 32 5.02 -6.17 12.65
CA ASP A 32 4.60 -4.79 12.86
C ASP A 32 4.20 -4.53 14.32
N ALA A 33 3.52 -5.46 14.99
CA ALA A 33 3.23 -5.34 16.42
C ALA A 33 4.51 -5.29 17.28
N GLN A 34 5.56 -6.04 16.94
CA GLN A 34 6.85 -5.93 17.62
C GLN A 34 7.45 -4.52 17.48
N LYS A 35 7.34 -3.90 16.28
CA LYS A 35 7.78 -2.52 16.07
C LYS A 35 6.97 -1.53 16.90
N VAL A 36 5.64 -1.67 16.91
CA VAL A 36 4.73 -0.88 17.78
C VAL A 36 5.18 -0.95 19.24
N TRP A 37 5.46 -2.15 19.75
CA TRP A 37 5.88 -2.33 21.14
C TRP A 37 7.22 -1.66 21.46
N LYS A 38 8.18 -1.72 20.52
CA LYS A 38 9.52 -1.15 20.66
C LYS A 38 9.52 0.38 20.52
N GLN A 39 8.81 0.90 19.53
CA GLN A 39 8.85 2.31 19.13
C GLN A 39 7.71 3.14 19.75
N LYS A 40 6.69 2.50 20.32
CA LYS A 40 5.49 3.13 20.90
C LYS A 40 4.70 3.98 19.90
N ILE A 41 4.58 3.47 18.67
CA ILE A 41 3.84 4.10 17.57
C ILE A 41 2.62 3.26 17.15
N PRO A 42 1.55 3.86 16.62
CA PRO A 42 0.39 3.12 16.11
C PRO A 42 0.63 2.47 14.73
N ILE A 43 -0.27 1.54 14.38
CA ILE A 43 -0.45 1.05 12.99
C ILE A 43 -1.75 1.66 12.45
N LEU A 44 -1.69 2.28 11.27
CA LEU A 44 -2.85 2.65 10.47
C LEU A 44 -3.04 1.59 9.38
N ILE A 45 -4.18 0.93 9.40
CA ILE A 45 -4.55 -0.07 8.40
C ILE A 45 -5.65 0.56 7.55
N MET A 46 -5.39 0.68 6.24
CA MET A 46 -6.40 1.06 5.26
C MET A 46 -7.01 -0.19 4.66
N PHE A 47 -8.32 -0.34 4.78
CA PHE A 47 -9.08 -1.36 4.08
C PHE A 47 -9.66 -0.80 2.77
N SER A 48 -9.58 -1.58 1.70
CA SER A 48 -10.19 -1.26 0.40
C SER A 48 -10.89 -2.46 -0.23
N ILE A 49 -11.58 -2.20 -1.33
CA ILE A 49 -12.05 -3.20 -2.29
C ILE A 49 -11.67 -2.76 -3.72
N PRO A 50 -11.60 -3.69 -4.69
CA PRO A 50 -11.55 -3.41 -6.12
C PRO A 50 -12.62 -2.40 -6.58
N ASP A 51 -12.30 -1.64 -7.62
CA ASP A 51 -13.22 -0.71 -8.29
C ASP A 51 -13.89 0.33 -7.37
N CYS A 52 -13.24 0.68 -6.25
CA CYS A 52 -13.71 1.68 -5.30
C CYS A 52 -13.04 3.05 -5.54
N SER A 53 -13.78 4.00 -6.11
CA SER A 53 -13.28 5.35 -6.40
C SER A 53 -12.84 6.13 -5.15
N TYR A 54 -13.58 6.00 -4.04
CA TYR A 54 -13.20 6.62 -2.77
C TYR A 54 -11.93 6.00 -2.18
N CYS A 55 -11.77 4.68 -2.29
CA CYS A 55 -10.58 3.98 -1.83
C CYS A 55 -9.36 4.46 -2.62
N LYS A 56 -9.47 4.54 -3.94
CA LYS A 56 -8.42 5.09 -4.81
C LYS A 56 -8.04 6.50 -4.38
N LYS A 57 -9.03 7.38 -4.17
CA LYS A 57 -8.80 8.77 -3.78
C LYS A 57 -8.05 8.89 -2.45
N ILE A 58 -8.47 8.15 -1.41
CA ILE A 58 -7.80 8.18 -0.10
C ILE A 58 -6.39 7.59 -0.19
N LYS A 59 -6.19 6.51 -0.94
CA LYS A 59 -4.87 5.91 -1.16
C LYS A 59 -3.92 6.92 -1.81
N GLU A 60 -4.30 7.50 -2.94
CA GLU A 60 -3.44 8.35 -3.76
C GLU A 60 -3.23 9.77 -3.19
N GLU A 61 -4.29 10.39 -2.67
CA GLU A 61 -4.24 11.81 -2.28
C GLU A 61 -3.88 12.02 -0.81
N VAL A 62 -4.01 10.99 0.04
CA VAL A 62 -3.82 11.13 1.50
C VAL A 62 -2.75 10.17 2.00
N LEU A 63 -2.98 8.87 1.91
CA LEU A 63 -2.15 7.90 2.63
C LEU A 63 -0.80 7.64 1.96
N SER A 64 -0.73 7.59 0.62
CA SER A 64 0.54 7.42 -0.08
C SER A 64 1.48 8.62 0.11
N PRO A 65 1.02 9.89 0.02
CA PRO A 65 1.84 11.04 0.41
C PRO A 65 2.33 10.93 1.86
N MET A 66 1.43 10.64 2.81
CA MET A 66 1.79 10.47 4.22
C MET A 66 2.86 9.39 4.44
N ALA A 67 2.80 8.28 3.71
CA ALA A 67 3.76 7.17 3.80
C ALA A 67 5.16 7.52 3.30
N THR A 68 5.33 8.63 2.57
CA THR A 68 6.64 9.08 2.04
C THR A 68 7.20 10.29 2.78
N MET A 69 6.40 10.93 3.64
CA MET A 69 6.80 12.11 4.41
C MET A 69 7.62 11.72 5.64
N ASP A 70 8.82 12.30 5.77
CA ASP A 70 9.71 12.11 6.94
C ASP A 70 9.03 12.41 8.27
N GLU A 71 8.07 13.34 8.28
CA GLU A 71 7.29 13.67 9.47
C GLU A 71 6.56 12.45 10.06
N TYR A 72 6.13 11.49 9.22
CA TYR A 72 5.33 10.34 9.63
C TYR A 72 6.12 9.04 9.66
N ASN A 73 7.26 8.96 8.99
CA ASN A 73 8.10 7.74 8.89
C ASN A 73 8.43 7.10 10.24
N GLU A 74 8.64 7.91 11.28
CA GLU A 74 8.96 7.43 12.64
C GLU A 74 7.78 7.49 13.61
N LYS A 75 6.59 7.91 13.15
CA LYS A 75 5.41 8.12 14.02
C LYS A 75 4.29 7.13 13.79
N ILE A 76 4.23 6.47 12.64
CA ILE A 76 3.13 5.57 12.29
C ILE A 76 3.59 4.49 11.31
N ILE A 77 3.05 3.29 11.46
CA ILE A 77 3.21 2.21 10.48
C ILE A 77 1.95 2.19 9.63
N ILE A 78 2.07 2.34 8.31
CA ILE A 78 0.90 2.32 7.41
C ILE A 78 0.86 1.02 6.62
N ARG A 79 -0.30 0.35 6.60
CA ARG A 79 -0.54 -0.89 5.85
C ARG A 79 -1.84 -0.83 5.06
N HIS A 80 -1.84 -1.48 3.91
CA HIS A 80 -2.99 -1.63 3.02
C HIS A 80 -3.50 -3.07 3.01
N ILE A 81 -4.81 -3.24 3.16
CA ILE A 81 -5.52 -4.51 3.01
C ILE A 81 -6.59 -4.35 1.94
N ASP A 82 -6.53 -5.20 0.92
CA ASP A 82 -7.64 -5.42 0.00
C ASP A 82 -8.56 -6.51 0.55
N ALA A 83 -9.74 -6.13 1.03
CA ALA A 83 -10.70 -7.00 1.68
C ALA A 83 -11.32 -8.06 0.75
N GLN A 84 -11.06 -8.04 -0.56
CA GLN A 84 -11.47 -9.10 -1.50
C GLN A 84 -10.29 -9.93 -2.01
N SER A 85 -9.05 -9.61 -1.60
CA SER A 85 -7.85 -10.32 -2.03
C SER A 85 -7.63 -11.61 -1.24
N PHE A 86 -7.10 -12.61 -1.93
CA PHE A 86 -6.59 -13.86 -1.36
C PHE A 86 -5.08 -13.79 -1.07
N GLU A 87 -4.47 -12.61 -1.11
CA GLU A 87 -3.09 -12.45 -0.70
C GLU A 87 -2.89 -12.84 0.77
N GLU A 88 -1.83 -13.62 1.02
CA GLU A 88 -1.44 -14.09 2.33
C GLU A 88 -0.91 -12.96 3.23
N LEU A 89 -1.24 -13.09 4.51
CA LEU A 89 -0.90 -12.20 5.61
C LEU A 89 -0.68 -13.05 6.87
N ASN A 90 0.49 -12.88 7.50
CA ASN A 90 0.69 -13.36 8.85
C ASN A 90 0.02 -12.38 9.83
N ASN A 91 -1.02 -12.84 10.53
CA ASN A 91 -1.80 -11.95 11.41
C ASN A 91 -1.10 -11.66 12.75
N PHE A 92 -1.75 -10.86 13.61
CA PHE A 92 -1.22 -10.50 14.93
C PHE A 92 -0.94 -11.69 15.89
N TYR A 93 -1.49 -12.87 15.60
CA TYR A 93 -1.40 -14.09 16.40
C TYR A 93 -0.49 -15.14 15.78
N ASN A 94 0.29 -14.77 14.76
CA ASN A 94 1.13 -15.69 13.99
C ASN A 94 0.35 -16.78 13.23
N GLU A 95 -0.86 -16.45 12.77
CA GLU A 95 -1.68 -17.31 11.92
C GLU A 95 -1.60 -16.78 10.48
N GLU A 96 -1.26 -17.65 9.53
CA GLU A 96 -1.30 -17.35 8.11
C GLU A 96 -2.75 -17.39 7.63
N ILE A 97 -3.23 -16.23 7.17
CA ILE A 97 -4.59 -16.05 6.63
C ILE A 97 -4.53 -15.13 5.43
N THR A 98 -5.63 -15.00 4.70
CA THR A 98 -5.74 -14.05 3.59
C THR A 98 -6.20 -12.67 4.07
N HIS A 99 -6.01 -11.66 3.22
CA HIS A 99 -6.59 -10.32 3.43
C HIS A 99 -8.11 -10.35 3.60
N ASN A 100 -8.81 -11.13 2.77
CA ASN A 100 -10.26 -11.30 2.86
C ASN A 100 -10.68 -11.87 4.22
N GLU A 101 -10.02 -12.94 4.69
CA GLU A 101 -10.30 -13.55 5.99
C GLU A 101 -10.00 -12.58 7.15
N PHE A 102 -8.90 -11.81 7.05
CA PHE A 102 -8.58 -10.78 8.03
C PHE A 102 -9.68 -9.70 8.07
N ALA A 103 -10.06 -9.11 6.94
CA ALA A 103 -11.11 -8.10 6.89
C ALA A 103 -12.46 -8.62 7.44
N PHE A 104 -12.81 -9.87 7.12
CA PHE A 104 -13.99 -10.54 7.64
C PHE A 104 -13.93 -10.72 9.17
N LYS A 105 -12.79 -11.16 9.72
CA LYS A 105 -12.59 -11.35 11.18
C LYS A 105 -12.78 -10.06 11.98
N TYR A 106 -12.48 -8.90 11.38
CA TYR A 106 -12.69 -7.58 11.99
C TYR A 106 -14.03 -6.92 11.61
N ALA A 107 -14.92 -7.64 10.94
CA ALA A 107 -16.24 -7.17 10.51
C ALA A 107 -16.20 -5.86 9.68
N VAL A 108 -15.17 -5.70 8.85
CA VAL A 108 -15.03 -4.53 7.98
C VAL A 108 -15.99 -4.66 6.79
N ASN A 109 -17.00 -3.81 6.74
CA ASN A 109 -18.08 -3.85 5.73
C ASN A 109 -18.32 -2.52 5.01
N PHE A 110 -17.48 -1.51 5.25
CA PHE A 110 -17.55 -0.19 4.61
C PHE A 110 -16.15 0.20 4.14
N PHE A 111 -16.03 0.85 2.98
CA PHE A 111 -14.74 1.12 2.36
C PHE A 111 -14.66 2.53 1.77
N PRO A 112 -13.51 3.22 1.90
CA PRO A 112 -12.37 2.84 2.74
C PRO A 112 -12.71 2.92 4.24
N THR A 113 -12.04 2.10 5.05
CA THR A 113 -12.06 2.14 6.53
C THR A 113 -10.65 2.13 7.05
#